data_AF-A0A2D6W451-F1
#
_entry.id   AF-A0A2D6W451-F1
#
_cell.length_a   1.000
_cell.length_b   1.000
_cell.length_c   1.000
_cell.angle_alpha   90.00
_cell.angle_beta   90.00
_cell.angle_gamma   90.00
#
_symmetry.space_group_name_H-M   'P 1'
#
loop_
_entity.id
_entity.type
_entity.pdbx_description
1 polymer ?
#
loop_
_entity_poly.entity_id
_entity_poly.type
_entity_poly.pdbx_seq_one_letter_code
_entity_poly.pdbx_strand_id
1 'polypeptide(L)'
;MKLKIKEKKFPISIALFRILLAFILFFVILSGIEEISVFLFIITAFLSFFGQFIQKQKSQLKSILDLIADKLLVNLAAIALVMVGLIPLWVMLVFLGRDLLTIAGGSYLFYKDIRREFKPTHIGKITSFSQVIALIPAIFGELDWVLIFAAVILTVMSAVELIFKSEFRLTRKSDISEFRISRLLKTADILTLMNVVFGVMVIFFVINKSYKWAVIFLFLAVIADFFDGKVARKLGQENVFGKELDSLADTISFGVAPTIFGFSLIQSPLAIVAFTIFLFCGILRLARYNIMDSKDGYAGMPITLNGLIVPVIYLAKVPLDFYPYIYIILGVLMISNIKFRKI
;
A
#
# COMPACT_ATOMS: atom_id res chain seq x y z
N MET A 1 30.93 27.35 -10.45
CA MET A 1 31.41 26.10 -9.80
C MET A 1 30.30 25.05 -9.90
N LYS A 2 30.41 24.11 -10.85
CA LYS A 2 29.43 23.03 -11.05
C LYS A 2 29.43 22.12 -9.82
N LEU A 3 28.34 22.11 -9.05
CA LEU A 3 28.13 21.14 -7.98
C LEU A 3 28.05 19.74 -8.62
N LYS A 4 29.17 19.02 -8.58
CA LYS A 4 29.21 17.57 -8.87
C LYS A 4 28.43 16.86 -7.77
N ILE A 5 27.16 16.60 -8.03
CA ILE A 5 26.40 15.62 -7.26
C ILE A 5 27.03 14.26 -7.57
N LYS A 6 27.88 13.76 -6.67
CA LYS A 6 28.32 12.36 -6.67
C LYS A 6 27.14 11.52 -6.18
N GLU A 7 26.18 11.35 -7.08
CA GLU A 7 24.92 10.67 -6.85
C GLU A 7 25.17 9.16 -6.89
N LYS A 8 25.45 8.54 -5.75
CA LYS A 8 25.23 7.09 -5.61
C LYS A 8 23.71 6.86 -5.59
N LYS A 9 23.08 6.85 -6.78
CA LYS A 9 21.64 6.65 -7.05
C LYS A 9 21.08 5.27 -6.68
N PHE A 10 21.94 4.35 -6.24
CA PHE A 10 21.61 2.95 -6.00
C PHE A 10 20.52 2.65 -4.95
N PRO A 11 20.25 3.46 -3.90
CA PRO A 11 19.35 3.02 -2.85
C PRO A 11 17.85 3.12 -3.17
N ILE A 12 17.41 4.10 -3.97
CA ILE A 12 15.99 4.29 -4.32
C ILE A 12 15.56 3.29 -5.39
N SER A 13 16.45 2.97 -6.34
CA SER A 13 16.16 1.99 -7.41
C SER A 13 15.87 0.60 -6.87
N ILE A 14 16.49 0.19 -5.76
CA ILE A 14 16.24 -1.11 -5.13
C ILE A 14 14.83 -1.18 -4.54
N ALA A 15 14.36 -0.13 -3.85
CA ALA A 15 13.02 -0.10 -3.29
C ALA A 15 11.94 -0.21 -4.38
N LEU A 16 12.09 0.57 -5.46
CA LEU A 16 11.20 0.52 -6.61
C LEU A 16 11.23 -0.84 -7.30
N PHE A 17 12.42 -1.45 -7.43
CA PHE A 17 12.57 -2.78 -7.98
C PHE A 17 11.89 -3.86 -7.13
N ARG A 18 11.95 -3.76 -5.80
CA ARG A 18 11.23 -4.69 -4.90
C ARG A 18 9.73 -4.57 -5.02
N ILE A 19 9.21 -3.35 -5.14
CA ILE A 19 7.78 -3.13 -5.40
C ILE A 19 7.39 -3.77 -6.74
N LEU A 20 8.23 -3.64 -7.78
CA LEU A 20 8.01 -4.28 -9.08
C LEU A 20 7.97 -5.78 -8.96
N LEU A 21 8.94 -6.38 -8.28
CA LEU A 21 8.97 -7.82 -8.07
C LEU A 21 7.76 -8.33 -7.27
N ALA A 22 7.29 -7.59 -6.25
CA ALA A 22 6.10 -7.96 -5.49
C ALA A 22 4.83 -8.01 -6.37
N PHE A 23 4.72 -7.11 -7.35
CA PHE A 23 3.62 -7.14 -8.32
C PHE A 23 3.79 -8.22 -9.38
N ILE A 24 4.99 -8.39 -9.92
CA ILE A 24 5.26 -9.50 -10.85
C ILE A 24 4.90 -10.82 -10.16
N LEU A 25 5.32 -11.00 -8.91
CA LEU A 25 4.96 -12.15 -8.09
C LEU A 25 3.44 -12.34 -7.99
N PHE A 26 2.68 -11.28 -7.68
CA PHE A 26 1.21 -11.33 -7.64
C PHE A 26 0.64 -11.96 -8.90
N PHE A 27 1.11 -11.52 -10.08
CA PHE A 27 0.65 -12.05 -11.36
C PHE A 27 1.12 -13.48 -11.62
N VAL A 28 2.36 -13.83 -11.25
CA VAL A 28 2.89 -15.18 -11.45
C VAL A 28 2.15 -16.20 -10.57
N ILE A 29 1.81 -15.84 -9.33
CA ILE A 29 0.96 -16.68 -8.45
C ILE A 29 -0.40 -16.91 -9.11
N LEU A 30 -1.04 -15.86 -9.63
CA LEU A 30 -2.33 -15.98 -10.31
C LEU A 30 -2.27 -16.78 -11.60
N SER A 31 -1.11 -16.82 -12.26
CA SER A 31 -0.87 -17.61 -13.46
C SER A 31 -0.68 -19.10 -13.14
N GLY A 32 -0.59 -19.49 -11.87
CA GLY A 32 -0.37 -20.87 -11.44
C GLY A 32 1.05 -21.39 -11.67
N ILE A 33 2.02 -20.50 -11.92
CA ILE A 33 3.41 -20.91 -12.14
C ILE A 33 4.14 -20.93 -10.79
N GLU A 34 4.05 -22.04 -10.08
CA GLU A 34 4.49 -22.17 -8.68
C GLU A 34 6.00 -21.95 -8.53
N GLU A 35 6.82 -22.59 -9.36
CA GLU A 35 8.29 -22.51 -9.27
C GLU A 35 8.81 -21.07 -9.39
N ILE A 36 8.32 -20.32 -10.38
CA ILE A 36 8.70 -18.92 -10.60
C ILE A 36 8.15 -18.04 -9.48
N SER A 37 6.95 -18.34 -8.96
CA SER A 37 6.36 -17.62 -7.84
C SER A 37 7.23 -17.73 -6.58
N VAL A 38 7.64 -18.94 -6.22
CA VAL A 38 8.50 -19.17 -5.05
C VAL A 38 9.86 -18.52 -5.23
N PHE A 39 10.46 -18.67 -6.41
CA PHE A 39 11.75 -18.04 -6.73
C PHE A 39 11.68 -16.51 -6.58
N LEU A 40 10.66 -15.87 -7.17
CA LEU A 40 10.45 -14.43 -7.08
C LEU A 40 10.15 -13.99 -5.64
N PHE A 41 9.35 -14.74 -4.89
CA PHE A 41 9.01 -14.42 -3.51
C PHE A 41 10.26 -14.46 -2.61
N ILE A 42 11.06 -15.52 -2.72
CA ILE A 42 12.32 -15.67 -1.97
C ILE A 42 13.30 -14.55 -2.33
N ILE A 43 13.50 -14.27 -3.62
CA ILE A 43 14.40 -13.19 -4.06
C ILE A 43 13.94 -11.84 -3.51
N THR A 44 12.64 -11.54 -3.58
CA THR A 44 12.12 -10.25 -3.11
C THR A 44 12.22 -10.12 -1.59
N ALA A 45 11.97 -11.20 -0.85
CA ALA A 45 12.18 -11.26 0.60
C ALA A 45 13.66 -11.09 0.97
N PHE A 46 14.55 -11.75 0.25
CA PHE A 46 16.00 -11.67 0.44
C PHE A 46 16.56 -10.27 0.15
N LEU A 47 16.13 -9.65 -0.95
CA LEU A 47 16.46 -8.27 -1.29
C LEU A 47 16.00 -7.30 -0.19
N SER A 48 14.88 -7.60 0.45
CA SER A 48 14.37 -6.79 1.56
C SER A 48 15.23 -6.92 2.82
N PHE A 49 15.67 -8.14 3.14
CA PHE A 49 16.58 -8.37 4.24
C PHE A 49 17.94 -7.68 4.02
N PHE A 50 18.58 -7.89 2.86
CA PHE A 50 19.88 -7.29 2.54
C PHE A 50 19.80 -5.76 2.38
N GLY A 51 18.67 -5.24 1.87
CA GLY A 51 18.42 -3.81 1.74
C GLY A 51 18.52 -3.05 3.07
N GLN A 52 18.30 -3.71 4.21
CA GLN A 52 18.43 -3.12 5.54
C GLN A 52 19.90 -3.01 6.00
N PHE A 53 20.78 -3.96 5.63
CA PHE A 53 22.19 -3.97 6.06
C PHE A 53 23.08 -2.97 5.31
N ILE A 54 22.69 -2.58 4.09
CA ILE A 54 23.48 -1.70 3.21
C ILE A 54 23.34 -0.20 3.62
N GLN A 55 22.50 0.15 4.59
CA GLN A 55 22.04 1.54 4.79
C GLN A 55 22.92 2.40 5.71
N LYS A 56 23.67 3.33 5.10
CA LYS A 56 24.33 4.48 5.77
C LYS A 56 23.73 5.85 5.41
N GLN A 57 22.70 5.95 4.57
CA GLN A 57 22.14 7.23 4.11
C GLN A 57 20.67 7.43 4.50
N LYS A 58 20.38 8.57 5.16
CA LYS A 58 19.08 9.04 5.61
C LYS A 58 18.38 9.86 4.51
N SER A 59 17.77 9.21 3.53
CA SER A 59 16.77 9.89 2.68
C SER A 59 15.38 9.49 3.16
N GLN A 60 14.53 10.48 3.47
CA GLN A 60 13.17 10.25 3.96
C GLN A 60 12.35 9.44 2.94
N LEU A 61 12.36 9.86 1.66
CA LEU A 61 11.68 9.17 0.55
C LEU A 61 12.06 7.68 0.44
N LYS A 62 13.34 7.36 0.63
CA LYS A 62 13.80 5.98 0.56
C LYS A 62 13.22 5.14 1.71
N SER A 63 13.20 5.71 2.92
CA SER A 63 12.64 5.03 4.10
C SER A 63 11.16 4.69 3.92
N ILE A 64 10.41 5.56 3.23
CA ILE A 64 9.00 5.34 2.90
C ILE A 64 8.86 4.24 1.86
N LEU A 65 9.58 4.33 0.74
CA LEU A 65 9.51 3.31 -0.31
C LEU A 65 9.93 1.93 0.20
N ASP A 66 10.91 1.88 1.10
CA ASP A 66 11.31 0.64 1.78
C ASP A 66 10.17 0.09 2.66
N LEU A 67 9.49 0.94 3.43
CA LEU A 67 8.33 0.55 4.26
C LEU A 67 7.17 0.02 3.41
N ILE A 68 6.90 0.67 2.27
CA ILE A 68 5.85 0.27 1.33
C ILE A 68 6.21 -1.07 0.68
N ALA A 69 7.45 -1.21 0.19
CA ALA A 69 7.93 -2.43 -0.44
C ALA A 69 7.83 -3.65 0.49
N ASP A 70 8.25 -3.50 1.75
CA ASP A 70 8.26 -4.57 2.75
C ASP A 70 6.83 -5.08 3.04
N LYS A 71 5.83 -4.20 3.05
CA LYS A 71 4.43 -4.55 3.30
C LYS A 71 3.72 -5.07 2.07
N LEU A 72 4.05 -4.55 0.88
CA LEU A 72 3.40 -4.98 -0.35
C LEU A 72 3.70 -6.44 -0.68
N LEU A 73 4.92 -6.92 -0.42
CA LEU A 73 5.32 -8.28 -0.78
C LEU A 73 4.38 -9.35 -0.17
N VAL A 74 4.21 -9.34 1.14
CA VAL A 74 3.38 -10.33 1.85
C VAL A 74 1.90 -10.14 1.55
N ASN A 75 1.43 -8.88 1.54
CA ASN A 75 0.01 -8.60 1.33
C ASN A 75 -0.46 -8.97 -0.08
N LEU A 76 0.33 -8.63 -1.11
CA LEU A 76 -0.01 -9.03 -2.49
C LEU A 76 0.05 -10.54 -2.66
N ALA A 77 1.09 -11.21 -2.13
CA ALA A 77 1.16 -12.66 -2.17
C ALA A 77 -0.07 -13.32 -1.50
N ALA A 78 -0.47 -12.85 -0.32
CA ALA A 78 -1.64 -13.34 0.38
C ALA A 78 -2.95 -13.10 -0.41
N ILE A 79 -3.12 -11.92 -1.01
CA ILE A 79 -4.28 -11.62 -1.86
C ILE A 79 -4.31 -12.57 -3.08
N ALA A 80 -3.18 -12.75 -3.77
CA ALA A 80 -3.08 -13.64 -4.91
C ALA A 80 -3.44 -15.09 -4.53
N LEU A 81 -2.89 -15.60 -3.42
CA LEU A 81 -3.16 -16.97 -2.95
C LEU A 81 -4.62 -17.19 -2.57
N VAL A 82 -5.30 -16.18 -1.99
CA VAL A 82 -6.75 -16.24 -1.76
C VAL A 82 -7.51 -16.26 -3.08
N MET A 83 -7.09 -15.48 -4.08
CA MET A 83 -7.74 -15.45 -5.40
C MET A 83 -7.59 -16.76 -6.17
N VAL A 84 -6.47 -17.47 -6.01
CA VAL A 84 -6.28 -18.84 -6.54
C VAL A 84 -7.02 -19.88 -5.71
N GLY A 85 -7.39 -19.55 -4.46
CA GLY A 85 -8.11 -20.45 -3.55
C GLY A 85 -7.20 -21.35 -2.70
N LEU A 86 -5.90 -21.04 -2.62
CA LEU A 86 -4.91 -21.81 -1.87
C LEU A 86 -4.88 -21.45 -0.38
N ILE A 87 -5.27 -20.21 -0.04
CA ILE A 87 -5.34 -19.74 1.36
C ILE A 87 -6.75 -19.20 1.67
N PRO A 88 -7.27 -19.41 2.89
CA PRO A 88 -8.52 -18.81 3.32
C PRO A 88 -8.49 -17.28 3.39
N LEU A 89 -9.60 -16.66 3.03
CA LEU A 89 -9.78 -15.20 3.06
C LEU A 89 -9.44 -14.56 4.42
N TRP A 90 -9.79 -15.22 5.52
CA TRP A 90 -9.55 -14.70 6.86
C TRP A 90 -8.06 -14.54 7.20
N VAL A 91 -7.18 -15.40 6.67
CA VAL A 91 -5.73 -15.31 6.88
C VAL A 91 -5.19 -14.02 6.27
N MET A 92 -5.58 -13.75 5.02
CA MET A 92 -5.22 -12.53 4.31
C MET A 92 -5.74 -11.28 5.01
N LEU A 93 -6.97 -11.30 5.53
CA LEU A 93 -7.52 -10.20 6.31
C LEU A 93 -6.74 -9.93 7.60
N VAL A 94 -6.25 -10.97 8.28
CA VAL A 94 -5.40 -10.81 9.46
C VAL A 94 -4.05 -10.17 9.09
N PHE A 95 -3.45 -10.60 7.98
CA PHE A 95 -2.15 -10.06 7.52
C PHE A 95 -2.27 -8.58 7.14
N LEU A 96 -3.25 -8.23 6.28
CA LEU A 96 -3.55 -6.85 5.92
C LEU A 96 -3.92 -6.02 7.16
N GLY A 97 -4.81 -6.54 8.00
CA GLY A 97 -5.32 -5.84 9.18
C GLY A 97 -4.20 -5.45 10.16
N ARG A 98 -3.23 -6.33 10.40
CA ARG A 98 -2.07 -6.01 11.25
C ARG A 98 -1.19 -4.93 10.65
N ASP A 99 -0.96 -4.94 9.35
CA ASP A 99 -0.12 -3.91 8.73
C ASP A 99 -0.81 -2.54 8.79
N LEU A 100 -2.13 -2.50 8.62
CA LEU A 100 -2.95 -1.30 8.86
C LEU A 100 -2.86 -0.83 10.32
N LEU A 101 -2.97 -1.74 11.29
CA LEU A 101 -2.81 -1.44 12.71
C LEU A 101 -1.40 -0.93 13.04
N THR A 102 -0.37 -1.46 12.38
CA THR A 102 1.02 -1.03 12.57
C THR A 102 1.25 0.38 12.04
N ILE A 103 0.62 0.72 10.91
CA ILE A 103 0.63 2.08 10.36
C ILE A 103 -0.13 3.01 11.30
N ALA A 104 -1.35 2.65 11.69
CA ALA A 104 -2.19 3.45 12.59
C ALA A 104 -1.52 3.67 13.97
N GLY A 105 -0.93 2.62 14.56
CA GLY A 105 -0.21 2.70 15.84
C GLY A 105 1.10 3.49 15.75
N GLY A 106 1.80 3.42 14.62
CA GLY A 106 2.96 4.28 14.35
C GLY A 106 2.57 5.75 14.20
N SER A 107 1.45 6.01 13.52
CA SER A 107 0.82 7.33 13.43
C SER A 107 0.54 7.89 14.82
N TYR A 108 -0.09 7.07 15.67
CA TYR A 108 -0.50 7.42 17.03
C TYR A 108 0.68 7.75 17.97
N LEU A 109 1.79 7.02 17.87
CA LEU A 109 2.95 7.19 18.75
C LEU A 109 3.88 8.34 18.34
N PHE A 110 4.08 8.56 17.03
CA PHE A 110 4.90 9.67 16.53
C PHE A 110 4.25 11.03 16.82
N TYR A 111 2.92 11.05 16.79
CA TYR A 111 2.10 12.21 17.11
C TYR A 111 2.25 12.69 18.57
N LYS A 112 2.73 11.83 19.48
CA LYS A 112 2.92 12.13 20.91
C LYS A 112 4.15 13.00 21.22
N ASP A 113 4.75 13.63 20.19
CA ASP A 113 6.05 14.33 20.18
C ASP A 113 7.22 13.57 20.86
N ILE A 114 7.03 12.26 21.05
CA ILE A 114 8.10 11.34 21.34
C ILE A 114 8.79 11.13 19.99
N ARG A 115 9.72 12.03 19.64
CA ARG A 115 10.70 11.81 18.57
C ARG A 115 11.56 10.61 18.93
N ARG A 116 11.01 9.42 18.80
CA ARG A 116 11.77 8.19 18.76
C ARG A 116 11.56 7.62 17.39
N GLU A 117 12.66 7.57 16.64
CA GLU A 117 12.80 6.73 15.46
C GLU A 117 12.01 5.45 15.69
N PHE A 118 11.04 5.16 14.83
CA PHE A 118 10.20 3.98 14.91
C PHE A 118 11.13 2.77 14.76
N LYS A 119 11.74 2.33 15.87
CA LYS A 119 12.56 1.13 15.86
C LYS A 119 11.57 -0.02 15.71
N PRO A 120 11.58 -0.75 14.58
CA PRO A 120 10.72 -1.90 14.42
C PRO A 120 10.85 -2.81 15.65
N THR A 121 9.72 -3.17 16.25
CA THR A 121 9.73 -4.11 17.37
C THR A 121 10.36 -5.41 16.90
N HIS A 122 11.19 -6.03 17.74
CA HIS A 122 11.80 -7.32 17.41
C HIS A 122 10.72 -8.35 17.04
N ILE A 123 9.57 -8.31 17.71
CA ILE A 123 8.39 -9.13 17.42
C ILE A 123 7.80 -8.81 16.04
N GLY A 124 7.68 -7.54 15.66
CA GLY A 124 7.19 -7.16 14.33
C GLY A 124 8.03 -7.72 13.18
N LYS A 125 9.36 -7.79 13.35
CA LYS A 125 10.26 -8.43 12.37
C LYS A 125 10.07 -9.94 12.31
N ILE A 126 9.97 -10.60 13.47
CA ILE A 126 9.75 -12.05 13.57
C ILE A 126 8.42 -12.44 12.91
N THR A 127 7.36 -11.67 13.15
CA THR A 127 6.06 -11.87 12.51
C THR A 127 6.15 -11.79 10.99
N SER A 128 6.79 -10.76 10.43
CA SER A 128 6.93 -10.63 8.98
C SER A 128 7.75 -11.76 8.36
N PHE A 129 8.79 -12.24 9.07
CA PHE A 129 9.56 -13.40 8.64
C PHE A 129 8.72 -14.68 8.68
N SER A 130 7.91 -14.86 9.73
CA SER A 130 7.00 -15.98 9.87
C SER A 130 5.92 -16.00 8.79
N GLN A 131 5.38 -14.84 8.42
CA GLN A 131 4.42 -14.72 7.31
C GLN A 131 5.05 -15.16 5.98
N VAL A 132 6.28 -14.73 5.69
CA VAL A 132 7.01 -15.17 4.49
C VAL A 132 7.18 -16.69 4.50
N ILE A 133 7.64 -17.28 5.60
CA ILE A 133 7.80 -18.74 5.69
C ILE A 133 6.46 -19.46 5.49
N ALA A 134 5.38 -18.97 6.10
CA ALA A 134 4.07 -19.60 6.02
C ALA A 134 3.44 -19.55 4.62
N LEU A 135 3.76 -18.52 3.83
CA LEU A 135 3.23 -18.39 2.47
C LEU A 135 3.99 -19.26 1.45
N ILE A 136 5.23 -19.69 1.71
CA ILE A 136 6.01 -20.47 0.75
C ILE A 136 5.35 -21.83 0.42
N PRO A 137 4.98 -22.69 1.40
CA PRO A 137 4.29 -23.95 1.11
C PRO A 137 2.94 -23.72 0.41
N ALA A 138 2.22 -22.67 0.79
CA ALA A 138 0.94 -22.33 0.19
C ALA A 138 1.05 -21.97 -1.30
N ILE A 139 2.20 -21.46 -1.77
CA ILE A 139 2.44 -21.21 -3.21
C ILE A 139 2.58 -22.53 -3.99
N PHE A 140 3.05 -23.61 -3.37
CA PHE A 140 3.09 -24.96 -3.96
C PHE A 140 1.76 -25.72 -3.83
N GLY A 141 0.70 -25.04 -3.38
CA GLY A 141 -0.58 -25.67 -3.08
C GLY A 141 -0.60 -26.56 -1.83
N GLU A 142 0.53 -26.69 -1.12
CA GLU A 142 0.64 -27.44 0.13
C GLU A 142 0.43 -26.51 1.33
N LEU A 143 -0.83 -26.35 1.74
CA LEU A 143 -1.16 -25.48 2.87
C LEU A 143 -0.73 -26.12 4.21
N ASP A 144 0.43 -25.71 4.72
CA ASP A 144 0.87 -26.05 6.07
C ASP A 144 0.14 -25.19 7.11
N TRP A 145 -0.91 -25.77 7.70
CA TRP A 145 -1.71 -25.11 8.73
C TRP A 145 -0.91 -24.76 9.98
N VAL A 146 0.14 -25.51 10.33
CA VAL A 146 0.97 -25.22 11.51
C VAL A 146 1.70 -23.91 11.28
N LEU A 147 2.29 -23.72 10.11
CA LEU A 147 2.97 -22.48 9.75
C LEU A 147 1.99 -21.30 9.61
N ILE A 148 0.82 -21.53 9.01
CA ILE A 148 -0.22 -20.49 8.88
C ILE A 148 -0.74 -20.05 10.25
N PHE A 149 -1.09 -20.98 11.14
CA PHE A 149 -1.54 -20.63 12.49
C PHE A 149 -0.44 -19.95 13.31
N ALA A 150 0.81 -20.42 13.21
CA ALA A 150 1.94 -19.76 13.86
C ALA A 150 2.09 -18.31 13.36
N ALA A 151 2.03 -18.08 12.05
CA ALA A 151 2.10 -16.75 11.45
C ALA A 151 0.94 -15.86 11.89
N VAL A 152 -0.30 -16.39 11.90
CA VAL A 152 -1.49 -15.67 12.38
C VAL A 152 -1.37 -15.30 13.84
N ILE A 153 -0.99 -16.24 14.71
CA ILE A 153 -0.82 -15.99 16.16
C ILE A 153 0.26 -14.94 16.38
N LEU A 154 1.42 -15.05 15.72
CA LEU A 154 2.48 -14.04 15.76
C LEU A 154 2.01 -12.69 15.23
N THR A 155 1.12 -12.67 14.24
CA THR A 155 0.53 -11.46 13.67
C THR A 155 -0.39 -10.77 14.66
N VAL A 156 -1.28 -11.54 15.29
CA VAL A 156 -2.18 -11.04 16.34
C VAL A 156 -1.38 -10.59 17.57
N MET A 157 -0.41 -11.38 18.04
CA MET A 157 0.46 -10.99 19.16
C MET A 157 1.25 -9.72 18.86
N SER A 158 1.78 -9.57 17.63
CA SER A 158 2.44 -8.33 17.21
C SER A 158 1.49 -7.14 17.20
N ALA A 159 0.23 -7.33 16.80
CA ALA A 159 -0.78 -6.27 16.81
C ALA A 159 -1.18 -5.90 18.25
N VAL A 160 -1.37 -6.89 19.13
CA VAL A 160 -1.68 -6.71 20.55
C VAL A 160 -0.52 -6.01 21.26
N GLU A 161 0.73 -6.46 21.08
CA GLU A 161 1.90 -5.82 21.68
C GLU A 161 2.01 -4.36 21.24
N LEU A 162 1.70 -4.05 19.97
CA LEU A 162 1.69 -2.69 19.49
C LEU A 162 0.69 -1.82 20.28
N ILE A 163 -0.54 -2.32 20.47
CA ILE A 163 -1.58 -1.61 21.22
C ILE A 163 -1.16 -1.43 22.69
N PHE A 164 -0.76 -2.50 23.38
CA PHE A 164 -0.42 -2.44 24.82
C PHE A 164 0.88 -1.67 25.11
N LYS A 165 1.90 -1.81 24.26
CA LYS A 165 3.17 -1.08 24.43
C LYS A 165 3.00 0.40 24.10
N SER A 166 1.98 0.76 23.32
CA SER A 166 1.57 2.15 23.11
C SER A 166 0.94 2.79 24.36
N GLU A 167 0.32 1.99 25.22
CA GLU A 167 -0.27 2.42 26.50
C GLU A 167 0.78 2.50 27.63
N PHE A 168 1.70 1.53 27.73
CA PHE A 168 2.62 1.42 28.87
C PHE A 168 3.78 2.43 28.93
N ARG A 169 4.04 3.21 27.86
CA ARG A 169 5.07 4.28 27.87
C ARG A 169 4.55 5.65 28.32
N LEU A 170 3.31 5.73 28.79
CA LEU A 170 2.67 6.95 29.30
C LEU A 170 3.04 7.32 30.75
N THR A 171 3.99 6.65 31.38
CA THR A 171 4.47 7.03 32.71
C THR A 171 5.63 8.03 32.63
N ARG A 172 5.33 9.27 32.22
CA ARG A 172 6.01 10.42 32.82
C ARG A 172 5.00 11.54 33.06
N LYS A 173 4.86 11.82 34.36
CA LYS A 173 3.93 12.71 35.03
C LYS A 173 4.21 14.17 34.64
N SER A 174 3.69 14.62 33.51
CA SER A 174 3.52 16.06 33.21
C SER A 174 2.30 16.23 32.31
N ASP A 175 1.25 16.82 32.93
CA ASP A 175 0.06 17.44 32.33
C ASP A 175 -0.97 16.54 31.64
N ILE A 176 -1.69 15.76 32.44
CA ILE A 176 -2.82 14.89 32.05
C ILE A 176 -4.05 15.71 31.54
N SER A 177 -4.10 17.02 31.75
CA SER A 177 -5.26 17.87 31.39
C SER A 177 -5.31 18.31 29.91
N GLU A 178 -4.24 18.14 29.12
CA GLU A 178 -4.22 18.48 27.68
C GLU A 178 -4.45 17.29 26.74
N PHE A 179 -4.37 16.05 27.23
CA PHE A 179 -4.33 14.86 26.40
C PHE A 179 -5.69 14.17 26.24
N ARG A 180 -6.59 14.75 25.43
CA ARG A 180 -7.76 14.01 24.92
C ARG A 180 -7.49 13.47 23.51
N ILE A 181 -7.57 12.15 23.35
CA ILE A 181 -7.47 11.40 22.08
C ILE A 181 -8.35 12.00 20.97
N SER A 182 -9.54 12.49 21.33
CA SER A 182 -10.51 13.12 20.42
C SER A 182 -10.09 14.49 19.85
N ARG A 183 -9.01 15.09 20.37
CA ARG A 183 -8.49 16.39 19.91
C ARG A 183 -7.28 16.24 18.97
N LEU A 184 -6.82 15.00 18.77
CA LEU A 184 -5.51 14.65 18.21
C LEU A 184 -5.59 13.76 16.96
N LEU A 185 -6.59 12.88 16.88
CA LEU A 185 -7.12 12.43 15.59
C LEU A 185 -7.78 13.62 14.94
N LYS A 186 -7.06 14.19 13.99
CA LYS A 186 -7.63 15.22 13.15
C LYS A 186 -8.63 14.56 12.23
N THR A 187 -9.71 15.26 11.94
CA THR A 187 -10.80 14.73 11.13
C THR A 187 -10.32 14.26 9.75
N ALA A 188 -9.20 14.78 9.23
CA ALA A 188 -8.60 14.34 7.97
C ALA A 188 -8.02 12.91 8.04
N ASP A 189 -7.25 12.57 9.09
CA ASP A 189 -6.57 11.26 9.16
C ASP A 189 -7.57 10.10 9.32
N ILE A 190 -8.70 10.34 9.99
CA ILE A 190 -9.81 9.37 10.09
C ILE A 190 -10.41 9.12 8.71
N LEU A 191 -10.56 10.16 7.90
CA LEU A 191 -11.11 10.05 6.55
C LEU A 191 -10.12 9.31 5.63
N THR A 192 -8.82 9.55 5.75
CA THR A 192 -7.79 8.80 5.01
C THR A 192 -7.77 7.33 5.40
N LEU A 193 -7.90 6.99 6.69
CA LEU A 193 -8.05 5.59 7.12
C LEU A 193 -9.34 4.95 6.58
N MET A 194 -10.42 5.71 6.50
CA MET A 194 -11.67 5.26 5.90
C MET A 194 -11.54 5.01 4.40
N ASN A 195 -10.77 5.85 3.68
CA ASN A 195 -10.39 5.61 2.28
C ASN A 195 -9.68 4.24 2.14
N VAL A 196 -8.70 3.94 2.99
CA VAL A 196 -8.01 2.64 2.98
C VAL A 196 -8.98 1.48 3.22
N VAL A 197 -9.87 1.59 4.20
CA VAL A 197 -10.88 0.56 4.49
C VAL A 197 -11.75 0.32 3.26
N PHE A 198 -12.17 1.38 2.57
CA PHE A 198 -12.91 1.25 1.32
C PHE A 198 -12.08 0.57 0.22
N GLY A 199 -10.81 0.94 0.04
CA GLY A 199 -9.91 0.26 -0.90
C GLY A 199 -9.76 -1.24 -0.62
N VAL A 200 -9.64 -1.65 0.65
CA VAL A 200 -9.61 -3.07 1.04
C VAL A 200 -10.96 -3.76 0.77
N MET A 201 -12.08 -3.08 1.03
CA MET A 201 -13.41 -3.60 0.70
C MET A 201 -13.58 -3.83 -0.81
N VAL A 202 -13.03 -2.96 -1.66
CA VAL A 202 -13.01 -3.19 -3.11
C VAL A 202 -12.36 -4.54 -3.42
N ILE A 203 -11.16 -4.79 -2.88
CA ILE A 203 -10.43 -6.05 -3.07
C ILE A 203 -11.27 -7.24 -2.58
N PHE A 204 -11.85 -7.14 -1.38
CA PHE A 204 -12.73 -8.16 -0.81
C PHE A 204 -13.91 -8.49 -1.73
N PHE A 205 -14.62 -7.48 -2.24
CA PHE A 205 -15.77 -7.71 -3.12
C PHE A 205 -15.35 -8.23 -4.51
N VAL A 206 -14.18 -7.83 -5.02
CA VAL A 206 -13.63 -8.37 -6.27
C VAL A 206 -13.31 -9.86 -6.14
N ILE A 207 -12.71 -10.28 -5.02
CA ILE A 207 -12.42 -11.69 -4.73
C ILE A 207 -13.73 -12.49 -4.68
N ASN A 208 -14.76 -11.95 -4.02
CA ASN A 208 -16.09 -12.57 -3.95
C ASN A 208 -16.95 -12.38 -5.22
N LYS A 209 -16.35 -12.00 -6.36
CA LYS A 209 -17.02 -11.79 -7.65
C LYS A 209 -18.22 -10.82 -7.61
N SER A 210 -18.25 -9.98 -6.58
CA SER A 210 -19.31 -9.01 -6.29
C SER A 210 -18.91 -7.63 -6.83
N TYR A 211 -18.69 -7.53 -8.14
CA TYR A 211 -18.14 -6.35 -8.79
C TYR A 211 -18.97 -5.07 -8.60
N LYS A 212 -20.30 -5.19 -8.49
CA LYS A 212 -21.19 -4.04 -8.22
C LYS A 212 -20.85 -3.37 -6.88
N TRP A 213 -20.60 -4.16 -5.84
CA TRP A 213 -20.19 -3.64 -4.53
C TRP A 213 -18.79 -3.06 -4.60
N ALA A 214 -17.85 -3.72 -5.29
CA ALA A 214 -16.51 -3.19 -5.49
C ALA A 214 -16.52 -1.80 -6.16
N VAL A 215 -17.39 -1.58 -7.15
CA VAL A 215 -17.61 -0.27 -7.78
C VAL A 215 -18.14 0.77 -6.79
N ILE A 216 -19.13 0.42 -5.97
CA ILE A 216 -19.66 1.32 -4.94
C ILE A 216 -18.55 1.74 -3.97
N PHE A 217 -17.73 0.78 -3.51
CA PHE A 217 -16.63 1.07 -2.59
C PHE A 217 -15.50 1.89 -3.23
N LEU A 218 -15.25 1.76 -4.54
CA LEU A 218 -14.34 2.66 -5.25
C LEU A 218 -14.85 4.11 -5.24
N PHE A 219 -16.15 4.34 -5.48
CA PHE A 219 -16.72 5.68 -5.35
C PHE A 219 -16.65 6.21 -3.93
N LEU A 220 -16.94 5.37 -2.92
CA LEU A 220 -16.82 5.75 -1.51
C LEU A 220 -15.38 6.13 -1.14
N ALA A 221 -14.38 5.41 -1.67
CA ALA A 221 -12.97 5.73 -1.49
C ALA A 221 -12.63 7.13 -2.03
N VAL A 222 -13.09 7.46 -3.25
CA VAL A 222 -12.90 8.82 -3.83
C VAL A 222 -13.58 9.89 -3.00
N ILE A 223 -14.78 9.61 -2.48
CA ILE A 223 -15.50 10.56 -1.63
C ILE A 223 -14.71 10.81 -0.34
N ALA A 224 -14.21 9.76 0.31
CA ALA A 224 -13.41 9.88 1.54
C ALA A 224 -12.13 10.69 1.31
N ASP A 225 -11.41 10.41 0.23
CA ASP A 225 -10.21 11.14 -0.21
C ASP A 225 -10.49 12.62 -0.50
N PHE A 226 -11.58 12.91 -1.20
CA PHE A 226 -11.94 14.30 -1.45
C PHE A 226 -12.23 15.10 -0.17
N PHE A 227 -12.80 14.44 0.84
CA PHE A 227 -13.06 15.05 2.13
C PHE A 227 -11.78 15.20 2.95
N ASP A 228 -10.86 14.23 2.95
CA ASP A 228 -9.62 14.34 3.73
C ASP A 228 -8.75 15.53 3.26
N GLY A 229 -8.62 15.73 1.94
CA GLY A 229 -7.82 16.81 1.37
C GLY A 229 -8.43 18.19 1.61
N LYS A 230 -9.77 18.28 1.65
CA LYS A 230 -10.48 19.53 2.01
C LYS A 230 -10.39 19.84 3.50
N VAL A 231 -10.54 18.83 4.35
CA VAL A 231 -10.51 18.97 5.81
C VAL A 231 -9.11 19.32 6.28
N ALA A 232 -8.07 18.67 5.74
CA ALA A 232 -6.67 18.97 6.06
C ALA A 232 -6.29 20.42 5.72
N ARG A 233 -6.71 20.92 4.55
CA ARG A 233 -6.46 22.30 4.10
C ARG A 233 -7.22 23.34 4.91
N LYS A 234 -8.50 23.10 5.20
CA LYS A 234 -9.33 24.05 5.97
C LYS A 234 -8.86 24.20 7.42
N LEU A 235 -8.31 23.14 8.00
CA LEU A 235 -7.86 23.15 9.38
C LEU A 235 -6.39 23.58 9.53
N GLY A 236 -5.64 23.74 8.43
CA GLY A 236 -4.21 24.10 8.46
C GLY A 236 -3.34 22.99 9.06
N GLN A 237 -3.73 21.73 8.84
CA GLN A 237 -3.22 20.58 9.58
C GLN A 237 -2.29 19.68 8.74
N GLU A 238 -1.41 20.26 7.94
CA GLU A 238 -0.45 19.49 7.14
C GLU A 238 0.76 19.07 7.97
N ASN A 239 0.90 17.78 8.28
CA ASN A 239 2.14 17.20 8.81
C ASN A 239 2.78 16.26 7.77
N VAL A 240 4.09 16.05 7.88
CA VAL A 240 4.84 15.15 6.97
C VAL A 240 4.26 13.74 7.00
N PHE A 241 3.80 13.30 8.17
CA PHE A 241 3.25 11.97 8.36
C PHE A 241 1.92 11.73 7.62
N GLY A 242 0.97 12.67 7.72
CA GLY A 242 -0.32 12.59 7.04
C GLY A 242 -0.16 12.53 5.52
N LYS A 243 0.85 13.23 4.97
CA LYS A 243 1.21 13.13 3.54
C LYS A 243 1.68 11.73 3.13
N GLU A 244 2.39 11.03 4.01
CA GLU A 244 2.81 9.63 3.76
C GLU A 244 1.66 8.64 3.89
N LEU A 245 0.78 8.85 4.88
CA LEU A 245 -0.42 8.05 5.06
C LEU A 245 -1.37 8.19 3.86
N ASP A 246 -1.55 9.42 3.39
CA ASP A 246 -2.31 9.78 2.18
C ASP A 246 -1.75 9.09 0.93
N SER A 247 -0.44 9.19 0.70
CA SER A 247 0.22 8.52 -0.43
C SER A 247 0.07 6.98 -0.41
N LEU A 248 0.12 6.37 0.77
CA LEU A 248 -0.11 4.93 0.92
C LEU A 248 -1.57 4.56 0.68
N ALA A 249 -2.50 5.35 1.22
CA ALA A 249 -3.92 5.16 1.02
C ALA A 249 -4.29 5.26 -0.46
N ASP A 250 -3.79 6.28 -1.15
CA ASP A 250 -3.91 6.46 -2.59
C ASP A 250 -3.39 5.24 -3.38
N THR A 251 -2.23 4.72 -2.98
CA THR A 251 -1.63 3.55 -3.64
C THR A 251 -2.54 2.33 -3.51
N ILE A 252 -3.11 2.08 -2.33
CA ILE A 252 -4.00 0.93 -2.10
C ILE A 252 -5.34 1.13 -2.81
N SER A 253 -6.01 2.26 -2.58
CA SER A 253 -7.38 2.51 -3.04
C SER A 253 -7.48 2.82 -4.54
N PHE A 254 -6.48 3.49 -5.12
CA PHE A 254 -6.55 3.97 -6.51
C PHE A 254 -5.46 3.41 -7.43
N GLY A 255 -4.48 2.69 -6.88
CA GLY A 255 -3.53 1.90 -7.64
C GLY A 255 -3.87 0.40 -7.60
N VAL A 256 -3.73 -0.20 -6.42
CA VAL A 256 -3.82 -1.66 -6.22
C VAL A 256 -5.24 -2.16 -6.42
N ALA A 257 -6.24 -1.55 -5.78
CA ALA A 257 -7.62 -2.00 -5.87
C ALA A 257 -8.17 -1.95 -7.32
N PRO A 258 -7.98 -0.88 -8.12
CA PRO A 258 -8.38 -0.87 -9.52
C PRO A 258 -7.59 -1.85 -10.39
N THR A 259 -6.32 -2.10 -10.10
CA THR A 259 -5.50 -3.11 -10.79
C THR A 259 -6.09 -4.51 -10.59
N ILE A 260 -6.39 -4.86 -9.34
CA ILE A 260 -7.02 -6.14 -8.98
C ILE A 260 -8.42 -6.26 -9.59
N PHE A 261 -9.19 -5.16 -9.59
CA PHE A 261 -10.51 -5.11 -10.21
C PHE A 261 -10.44 -5.44 -11.72
N GLY A 262 -9.58 -4.74 -12.47
CA GLY A 262 -9.39 -4.96 -13.91
C GLY A 262 -8.93 -6.39 -14.21
N PHE A 263 -7.97 -6.90 -13.42
CA PHE A 263 -7.47 -8.27 -13.57
C PHE A 263 -8.54 -9.34 -13.31
N SER A 264 -9.43 -9.11 -12.34
CA SER A 264 -10.52 -10.04 -12.06
C SER A 264 -11.58 -10.09 -13.18
N LEU A 265 -11.55 -9.14 -14.12
CA LEU A 265 -12.44 -9.11 -15.28
C LEU A 265 -11.81 -9.73 -16.54
N ILE A 266 -10.51 -9.52 -16.78
CA ILE A 266 -9.81 -10.02 -17.97
C ILE A 266 -8.36 -10.40 -17.66
N GLN A 267 -7.94 -11.58 -18.13
CA GLN A 267 -6.64 -12.18 -17.84
C GLN A 267 -5.88 -12.53 -19.13
N SER A 268 -5.62 -11.53 -19.99
CA SER A 268 -4.79 -11.71 -21.19
C SER A 268 -3.34 -11.26 -20.94
N PRO A 269 -2.35 -11.72 -21.74
CA PRO A 269 -0.97 -11.25 -21.62
C PRO A 269 -0.84 -9.71 -21.71
N LEU A 270 -1.63 -9.09 -22.60
CA LEU A 270 -1.70 -7.64 -22.72
C LEU A 270 -2.29 -6.98 -21.47
N ALA A 271 -3.32 -7.59 -20.87
CA ALA A 271 -3.95 -7.09 -19.63
C ALA A 271 -2.96 -7.09 -18.46
N ILE A 272 -2.17 -8.16 -18.30
CA ILE A 272 -1.14 -8.26 -17.26
C ILE A 272 -0.12 -7.11 -17.40
N VAL A 273 0.40 -6.91 -18.61
CA VAL A 273 1.37 -5.84 -18.89
C VAL A 273 0.74 -4.46 -18.65
N ALA A 274 -0.48 -4.24 -19.15
CA ALA A 274 -1.21 -2.99 -19.00
C ALA A 274 -1.47 -2.60 -17.53
N PHE A 275 -1.99 -3.54 -16.74
CA PHE A 275 -2.33 -3.30 -15.33
C PHE A 275 -1.07 -3.11 -14.48
N THR A 276 0.02 -3.81 -14.80
CA THR A 276 1.33 -3.58 -14.18
C THR A 276 1.82 -2.16 -14.49
N ILE A 277 1.83 -1.75 -15.76
CA ILE A 277 2.25 -0.40 -16.16
C ILE A 277 1.42 0.67 -15.47
N PHE A 278 0.09 0.51 -15.46
CA PHE A 278 -0.84 1.43 -14.79
C PHE A 278 -0.45 1.68 -13.32
N LEU A 279 -0.20 0.62 -12.58
CA LEU A 279 0.16 0.69 -11.17
C LEU A 279 1.54 1.32 -10.93
N PHE A 280 2.52 0.94 -11.75
CA PHE A 280 3.85 1.54 -11.76
C PHE A 280 3.78 3.05 -11.98
N CYS A 281 2.96 3.47 -12.94
CA CYS A 281 2.74 4.88 -13.23
C CYS A 281 2.10 5.61 -12.05
N GLY A 282 1.13 5.00 -11.37
CA GLY A 282 0.52 5.55 -10.16
C GLY A 282 1.55 5.82 -9.04
N ILE A 283 2.40 4.85 -8.75
CA ILE A 283 3.44 4.96 -7.71
C ILE A 283 4.48 6.04 -8.07
N LEU A 284 4.95 6.07 -9.32
CA LEU A 284 5.90 7.08 -9.79
C LEU A 284 5.32 8.50 -9.73
N ARG A 285 4.03 8.64 -10.05
CA ARG A 285 3.30 9.91 -9.93
C ARG A 285 3.19 10.37 -8.48
N LEU A 286 2.87 9.48 -7.54
CA LEU A 286 2.85 9.80 -6.11
C LEU A 286 4.25 10.21 -5.60
N ALA A 287 5.29 9.46 -5.97
CA ALA A 287 6.67 9.80 -5.63
C ALA A 287 7.07 11.17 -6.18
N ARG A 288 6.69 11.51 -7.42
CA ARG A 288 6.93 12.83 -8.01
C ARG A 288 6.20 13.94 -7.24
N TYR A 289 4.94 13.71 -6.86
CA TYR A 289 4.15 14.68 -6.11
C TYR A 289 4.73 15.01 -4.74
N ASN A 290 5.29 14.01 -4.04
CA ASN A 290 5.89 14.23 -2.72
C ASN A 290 7.21 15.00 -2.76
N ILE A 291 7.89 15.05 -3.92
CA ILE A 291 9.19 15.73 -4.09
C ILE A 291 9.02 17.13 -4.70
N MET A 292 7.98 17.35 -5.50
CA MET A 292 7.80 18.58 -6.24
C MET A 292 7.08 19.62 -5.37
N ASP A 293 7.78 20.71 -5.01
CA ASP A 293 7.19 21.79 -4.22
C ASP A 293 6.00 22.42 -4.96
N SER A 294 4.87 22.46 -4.26
CA SER A 294 3.50 22.71 -4.75
C SER A 294 3.20 24.08 -5.39
N LYS A 295 4.22 24.88 -5.74
CA LYS A 295 4.07 26.25 -6.23
C LYS A 295 3.72 26.37 -7.73
N ASP A 296 4.00 25.37 -8.56
CA ASP A 296 3.89 25.49 -10.04
C ASP A 296 2.77 24.66 -10.72
N GLY A 297 1.82 24.14 -9.93
CA GLY A 297 0.66 23.39 -10.43
C GLY A 297 0.93 21.87 -10.60
N TYR A 298 -0.14 21.10 -10.79
CA TYR A 298 -0.06 19.64 -10.94
C TYR A 298 0.37 19.29 -12.37
N ALA A 299 1.46 18.55 -12.51
CA ALA A 299 1.84 17.89 -13.75
C ALA A 299 1.34 16.43 -13.72
N GLY A 300 0.43 16.08 -14.61
CA GLY A 300 -0.14 14.74 -14.74
C GLY A 300 -1.48 14.56 -14.02
N MET A 301 -2.21 13.53 -14.45
CA MET A 301 -3.59 13.26 -14.03
C MET A 301 -3.66 12.71 -12.59
N PRO A 302 -4.48 13.25 -11.68
CA PRO A 302 -4.74 12.72 -10.32
C PRO A 302 -4.95 11.20 -10.26
N ILE A 303 -4.24 10.49 -9.36
CA ILE A 303 -4.42 9.03 -9.20
C ILE A 303 -5.84 8.71 -8.71
N THR A 304 -6.41 9.59 -7.91
CA THR A 304 -7.77 9.53 -7.37
C THR A 304 -8.84 9.46 -8.46
N LEU A 305 -8.58 10.01 -9.66
CA LEU A 305 -9.49 9.88 -10.81
C LEU A 305 -9.62 8.43 -11.29
N ASN A 306 -8.65 7.55 -11.03
CA ASN A 306 -8.79 6.14 -11.34
C ASN A 306 -9.95 5.50 -10.56
N GLY A 307 -10.18 5.95 -9.32
CA GLY A 307 -11.32 5.56 -8.49
C GLY A 307 -12.67 6.04 -9.02
N LEU A 308 -12.70 6.95 -10.01
CA LEU A 308 -13.92 7.33 -10.72
C LEU A 308 -14.02 6.65 -12.08
N ILE A 309 -12.94 6.66 -12.87
CA ILE A 309 -12.97 6.19 -14.25
C ILE A 309 -13.14 4.69 -14.32
N VAL A 310 -12.43 3.91 -13.49
CA VAL A 310 -12.53 2.44 -13.51
C VAL A 310 -13.95 1.95 -13.17
N PRO A 311 -14.63 2.49 -12.15
CA PRO A 311 -16.05 2.24 -11.95
C PRO A 311 -16.94 2.66 -13.12
N VAL A 312 -16.72 3.83 -13.69
CA VAL A 312 -17.54 4.36 -14.79
C VAL A 312 -17.44 3.48 -16.05
N ILE A 313 -16.23 3.05 -16.44
CA ILE A 313 -16.06 2.17 -17.61
C ILE A 313 -16.77 0.83 -17.39
N TYR A 314 -16.77 0.31 -16.16
CA TYR A 314 -17.49 -0.92 -15.81
C TYR A 314 -19.01 -0.73 -15.87
N LEU A 315 -19.53 0.36 -15.29
CA LEU A 315 -20.97 0.66 -15.33
C LEU A 315 -21.46 0.96 -16.75
N ALA A 316 -20.62 1.60 -17.57
CA ALA A 316 -20.87 1.84 -18.98
C ALA A 316 -20.81 0.56 -19.85
N LYS A 317 -20.46 -0.59 -19.26
CA LYS A 317 -20.33 -1.89 -19.93
C LYS A 317 -19.40 -1.84 -21.14
N VAL A 318 -18.28 -1.12 -21.01
CA VAL A 318 -17.24 -1.11 -22.03
C VAL A 318 -16.76 -2.55 -22.28
N PRO A 319 -16.55 -2.98 -23.54
CA PRO A 319 -16.09 -4.34 -23.81
C PRO A 319 -14.74 -4.62 -23.13
N LEU A 320 -14.58 -5.83 -22.59
CA LEU A 320 -13.42 -6.20 -21.76
C LEU A 320 -12.08 -6.07 -22.50
N ASP A 321 -12.07 -6.28 -23.82
CA ASP A 321 -10.87 -6.17 -24.64
C ASP A 321 -10.28 -4.75 -24.66
N PHE A 322 -11.08 -3.72 -24.35
CA PHE A 322 -10.60 -2.34 -24.27
C PHE A 322 -9.94 -1.98 -22.93
N TYR A 323 -10.14 -2.78 -21.87
CA TYR A 323 -9.62 -2.47 -20.53
C TYR A 323 -8.09 -2.30 -20.51
N PRO A 324 -7.28 -3.18 -21.11
CA PRO A 324 -5.83 -3.02 -21.11
C PRO A 324 -5.39 -1.68 -21.72
N TYR A 325 -5.99 -1.28 -22.84
CA TYR A 325 -5.68 -0.02 -23.52
C TYR A 325 -6.06 1.19 -22.65
N ILE A 326 -7.23 1.16 -22.01
CA ILE A 326 -7.69 2.22 -21.10
C ILE A 326 -6.72 2.36 -19.93
N TYR A 327 -6.29 1.25 -19.31
CA TYR A 327 -5.35 1.29 -18.18
C TYR A 327 -3.97 1.81 -18.59
N ILE A 328 -3.49 1.47 -19.78
CA ILE A 328 -2.25 2.05 -20.33
C ILE A 328 -2.40 3.56 -20.50
N ILE A 329 -3.51 4.02 -21.10
CA ILE A 329 -3.77 5.46 -21.29
C ILE A 329 -3.81 6.18 -19.93
N LEU A 330 -4.52 5.64 -18.94
CA LEU A 330 -4.56 6.19 -17.58
C LEU A 330 -3.16 6.25 -16.96
N GLY A 331 -2.36 5.19 -17.11
CA GLY A 331 -0.97 5.14 -16.66
C GLY A 331 -0.12 6.24 -17.26
N VAL A 332 -0.14 6.39 -18.59
CA VAL A 332 0.63 7.42 -19.30
C VAL A 332 0.18 8.83 -18.90
N LEU A 333 -1.12 9.06 -18.75
CA LEU A 333 -1.67 10.35 -18.31
C LEU A 333 -1.19 10.73 -16.91
N MET A 334 -1.00 9.77 -16.00
CA MET A 334 -0.47 10.02 -14.64
C MET A 334 0.98 10.51 -14.66
N ILE A 335 1.84 10.01 -15.56
CA ILE A 335 3.25 10.44 -15.65
C ILE A 335 3.41 11.69 -16.53
N SER A 336 2.43 11.98 -17.40
CA SER A 336 2.51 13.08 -18.36
C SER A 336 2.79 14.44 -17.71
N ASN A 337 3.43 15.34 -18.46
CA ASN A 337 3.69 16.72 -18.02
C ASN A 337 2.52 17.67 -18.27
N ILE A 338 1.33 17.14 -18.59
CA ILE A 338 0.14 17.94 -18.85
C ILE A 338 -0.26 18.64 -17.56
N LYS A 339 -0.38 19.97 -17.58
CA LYS A 339 -0.80 20.75 -16.42
C LYS A 339 -2.30 20.57 -16.20
N PHE A 340 -2.69 19.91 -15.12
CA PHE A 340 -4.10 19.86 -14.70
C PHE A 340 -4.38 21.02 -13.73
N ARG A 341 -5.39 21.83 -14.07
CA ARG A 341 -5.80 22.97 -13.25
C ARG A 341 -6.45 22.44 -11.96
N LYS A 342 -6.01 22.94 -10.80
CA LYS A 342 -6.53 22.58 -9.48
C LYS A 342 -8.02 22.96 -9.42
N ILE A 343 -8.90 21.98 -9.19
CA ILE A 343 -10.32 22.19 -8.88
C ILE A 343 -10.50 22.16 -7.36
#